data_AF-A0A3D3W2T1-F1
#
_entry.id   AF-A0A3D3W2T1-F1
#
_cell.length_a   1.000
_cell.length_b   1.000
_cell.length_c   1.000
_cell.angle_alpha   90.00
_cell.angle_beta   90.00
_cell.angle_gamma   90.00
#
_symmetry.space_group_name_H-M   'P 1'
#
loop_
_entity.id
_entity.type
_entity.pdbx_description
1 polymer ?
#
loop_
_entity_poly.entity_id
_entity_poly.type
_entity_poly.pdbx_seq_one_letter_code
_entity_poly.pdbx_strand_id
1 'polypeptide(L)'
;MALPAAAGFTATVSRARQGNAVAAELSAEVEQSAISFFRRCLTEDLSPADVFRITTTSFMDAWNFDIRQLMKSCVHHVLPSGHLIPFCAYNLLYRDGRVALPALRGSAAKQATADLVTLGGAD
;
A
#
# COMPACT_ATOMS: atom_id res chain seq x y z
N MET A 1 -44.82 29.57 -18.31
CA MET A 1 -43.47 29.29 -18.84
C MET A 1 -42.89 28.18 -17.97
N ALA A 2 -43.11 26.93 -18.37
CA ALA A 2 -42.75 25.73 -17.60
C ALA A 2 -41.46 25.13 -18.16
N LEU A 3 -40.48 24.85 -17.30
CA LEU A 3 -39.26 24.11 -17.65
C LEU A 3 -39.61 22.62 -17.88
N PRO A 4 -39.01 21.94 -18.87
CA PRO A 4 -39.22 20.51 -19.03
C PRO A 4 -38.38 19.73 -18.01
N ALA A 5 -39.00 18.67 -17.49
CA ALA A 5 -38.42 17.72 -16.56
C ALA A 5 -37.16 17.05 -17.13
N ALA A 6 -36.15 16.89 -16.29
CA ALA A 6 -34.94 16.14 -16.60
C ALA A 6 -35.31 14.70 -17.02
N ALA A 7 -34.96 14.34 -18.25
CA ALA A 7 -35.11 12.98 -18.75
C ALA A 7 -34.22 12.05 -17.90
N GLY A 8 -34.87 11.16 -17.14
CA GLY A 8 -34.19 10.11 -16.40
C GLY A 8 -33.37 9.25 -17.35
N PHE A 9 -32.08 9.12 -17.05
CA PHE A 9 -31.22 8.15 -17.72
C PHE A 9 -31.58 6.75 -17.21
N THR A 10 -32.45 6.05 -17.95
CA THR A 10 -32.81 4.66 -17.66
C THR A 10 -31.69 3.77 -18.18
N ALA A 11 -30.77 3.38 -17.30
CA ALA A 11 -29.77 2.35 -17.60
C ALA A 11 -30.47 0.99 -17.67
N THR A 12 -30.86 0.56 -18.86
CA THR A 12 -31.33 -0.81 -19.10
C THR A 12 -30.12 -1.74 -19.03
N VAL A 13 -30.02 -2.54 -17.97
CA VAL A 13 -29.02 -3.61 -17.88
C VAL A 13 -29.48 -4.76 -18.77
N SER A 14 -29.00 -4.77 -20.02
CA SER A 14 -29.20 -5.89 -20.94
C SER A 14 -28.36 -7.08 -20.47
N ARG A 15 -29.01 -8.15 -19.98
CA ARG A 15 -28.36 -9.44 -19.67
C ARG A 15 -27.87 -10.11 -20.96
N ALA A 16 -26.65 -9.80 -21.37
CA ALA A 16 -25.94 -10.60 -22.36
C ALA A 16 -25.42 -11.88 -21.67
N ARG A 17 -26.10 -13.02 -21.91
CA ARG A 17 -25.58 -14.35 -21.59
C ARG A 17 -24.77 -14.87 -22.77
N GLN A 18 -23.48 -15.14 -22.58
CA GLN A 18 -22.82 -16.40 -22.96
C GLN A 18 -21.33 -16.39 -22.61
N GLY A 19 -20.89 -17.39 -21.84
CA GLY A 19 -19.47 -17.73 -21.68
C GLY A 19 -19.07 -18.21 -20.27
N ASN A 20 -19.05 -19.53 -20.10
CA ASN A 20 -18.48 -20.34 -19.01
C ASN A 20 -18.97 -20.10 -17.57
N ALA A 21 -19.72 -21.07 -17.06
CA ALA A 21 -20.41 -21.02 -15.78
C ALA A 21 -19.46 -21.20 -14.59
N VAL A 22 -19.23 -20.11 -13.86
CA VAL A 22 -19.42 -20.07 -12.41
C VAL A 22 -20.15 -18.78 -12.04
N ALA A 23 -21.27 -18.49 -12.72
CA ALA A 23 -22.14 -17.39 -12.34
C ALA A 23 -22.93 -17.84 -11.10
N ALA A 24 -22.33 -17.67 -9.92
CA ALA A 24 -23.12 -17.61 -8.70
C ALA A 24 -24.21 -16.54 -8.93
N GLU A 25 -25.48 -16.92 -8.81
CA GLU A 25 -26.56 -15.94 -8.80
C GLU A 25 -26.33 -15.03 -7.60
N LEU A 26 -25.77 -13.84 -7.86
CA LEU A 26 -25.59 -12.82 -6.85
C LEU A 26 -26.98 -12.39 -6.37
N SER A 27 -27.14 -12.20 -5.06
CA SER A 27 -28.40 -11.69 -4.53
C SER A 27 -28.67 -10.28 -5.06
N ALA A 28 -29.94 -9.90 -5.16
CA ALA A 28 -30.33 -8.58 -5.66
C ALA A 28 -29.69 -7.45 -4.84
N GLU A 29 -29.46 -7.65 -3.54
CA GLU A 29 -28.79 -6.67 -2.68
C GLU A 29 -27.31 -6.48 -3.07
N VAL A 30 -26.61 -7.56 -3.43
CA VAL A 30 -25.20 -7.49 -3.86
C VAL A 30 -25.09 -6.80 -5.20
N GLU A 31 -26.00 -7.11 -6.13
CA GLU A 31 -26.04 -6.45 -7.45
C GLU A 31 -26.32 -4.94 -7.29
N GLN A 32 -27.26 -4.55 -6.44
CA GLN A 32 -27.57 -3.15 -6.16
C GLN A 32 -26.39 -2.41 -5.50
N SER A 33 -25.71 -3.07 -4.56
CA SER A 33 -24.52 -2.51 -3.90
C SER A 33 -23.37 -2.30 -4.88
N ALA A 34 -23.15 -3.25 -5.79
CA ALA A 34 -22.16 -3.12 -6.86
C ALA A 34 -22.48 -1.96 -7.80
N ILE A 35 -23.75 -1.82 -8.24
CA ILE A 35 -24.19 -0.71 -9.09
C ILE A 35 -23.98 0.64 -8.40
N SER A 36 -24.34 0.74 -7.11
CA SER A 36 -24.12 1.95 -6.32
C SER A 36 -22.64 2.30 -6.21
N PHE A 37 -21.79 1.32 -5.90
CA PHE A 37 -20.35 1.49 -5.82
C PHE A 37 -19.76 1.97 -7.16
N PHE A 38 -20.05 1.29 -8.28
CA PHE A 38 -19.51 1.68 -9.58
C PHE A 38 -19.99 3.05 -10.06
N ARG A 39 -21.23 3.44 -9.74
CA ARG A 39 -21.70 4.82 -10.01
C ARG A 39 -20.84 5.83 -9.27
N ARG A 40 -20.60 5.62 -7.99
CA ARG A 40 -19.73 6.48 -7.17
C ARG A 40 -18.29 6.50 -7.66
N CYS A 41 -17.75 5.36 -8.11
CA CYS A 41 -16.45 5.31 -8.78
C CYS A 41 -16.39 6.23 -10.00
N LEU A 42 -17.38 6.12 -10.89
CA LEU A 42 -17.40 6.85 -12.17
C LEU A 42 -17.65 8.35 -11.99
N THR A 43 -18.30 8.76 -10.90
CA THR A 43 -18.49 10.17 -10.56
C THR A 43 -17.41 10.72 -9.63
N GLU A 44 -16.35 9.95 -9.36
CA GLU A 44 -15.26 10.30 -8.44
C GLU A 44 -15.73 10.62 -7.01
N ASP A 45 -16.86 10.04 -6.57
CA ASP A 45 -17.50 10.24 -5.26
C ASP A 45 -17.18 9.08 -4.29
N LEU A 46 -15.90 8.81 -4.09
CA LEU A 46 -15.41 7.78 -3.18
C LEU A 46 -14.49 8.39 -2.12
N SER A 47 -14.65 7.93 -0.88
CA SER A 47 -13.74 8.22 0.22
C SER A 47 -12.82 7.02 0.51
N PRO A 48 -11.70 7.22 1.22
CA PRO A 48 -10.87 6.10 1.67
C PRO A 48 -11.60 5.07 2.54
N ALA A 49 -12.74 5.41 3.15
CA ALA A 49 -13.55 4.49 3.93
C ALA A 49 -14.37 3.51 3.06
N ASP A 50 -14.58 3.84 1.78
CA ASP A 50 -15.37 3.02 0.84
C ASP A 50 -14.53 1.96 0.12
N VAL A 51 -13.20 2.00 0.27
CA VAL A 51 -12.27 1.16 -0.48
C VAL A 51 -11.29 0.46 0.44
N PHE A 52 -11.15 -0.85 0.30
CA PHE A 52 -10.08 -1.61 0.92
C PHE A 52 -8.89 -1.69 -0.05
N ARG A 53 -7.81 -0.96 0.25
CA ARG A 53 -6.63 -0.90 -0.62
C ARG A 53 -5.55 -1.85 -0.15
N ILE A 54 -5.17 -2.79 -1.03
CA ILE A 54 -3.97 -3.62 -0.87
C ILE A 54 -2.87 -3.01 -1.73
N THR A 55 -1.70 -2.74 -1.14
CA THR A 55 -0.52 -2.25 -1.86
C THR A 55 0.63 -3.22 -1.63
N THR A 56 1.20 -3.71 -2.73
CA THR A 56 2.44 -4.50 -2.71
C THR A 56 3.59 -3.59 -3.16
N THR A 57 4.59 -3.46 -2.32
CA THR A 57 5.83 -2.75 -2.67
C THR A 57 6.90 -3.79 -2.98
N SER A 58 7.54 -3.66 -4.14
CA SER A 58 8.68 -4.51 -4.49
C SER A 58 9.92 -4.01 -3.77
N PHE A 59 10.53 -4.85 -2.92
CA PHE A 59 11.82 -4.55 -2.31
C PHE A 59 12.95 -4.93 -3.25
N MET A 60 14.05 -4.18 -3.20
CA MET A 60 15.22 -4.43 -4.03
C MET A 60 16.11 -5.52 -3.44
N ASP A 61 16.71 -6.31 -4.33
CA ASP A 61 17.68 -7.36 -4.06
C ASP A 61 19.06 -7.02 -4.66
N ALA A 62 19.99 -7.97 -4.64
CA ALA A 62 21.35 -7.78 -5.14
C ALA A 62 21.43 -7.53 -6.67
N TRP A 63 20.42 -7.93 -7.44
CA TRP A 63 20.41 -7.87 -8.90
C TRP A 63 19.66 -6.66 -9.46
N ASN A 64 18.71 -6.11 -8.70
CA ASN A 64 17.90 -4.96 -9.12
C ASN A 64 18.09 -3.72 -8.23
N PHE A 65 19.23 -3.64 -7.53
CA PHE A 65 19.51 -2.54 -6.61
C PHE A 65 19.72 -1.20 -7.33
N ASP A 66 18.78 -0.28 -7.16
CA ASP A 66 18.85 1.08 -7.72
C ASP A 66 18.84 2.14 -6.61
N ILE A 67 19.91 2.93 -6.58
CA ILE A 67 20.11 4.01 -5.61
C ILE A 67 19.02 5.08 -5.74
N ARG A 68 18.52 5.38 -6.95
CA ARG A 68 17.49 6.42 -7.14
C ARG A 68 16.15 6.02 -6.53
N GLN A 69 15.79 4.74 -6.64
CA GLN A 69 14.62 4.18 -5.97
C GLN A 69 14.83 4.07 -4.47
N LEU A 70 16.04 3.70 -4.03
CA LEU A 70 16.40 3.62 -2.63
C LEU A 70 16.18 4.96 -1.90
N MET A 71 16.59 6.07 -2.50
CA MET A 71 16.43 7.42 -1.94
C MET A 71 14.96 7.84 -1.77
N LYS A 72 14.03 7.16 -2.46
CA LYS A 72 12.57 7.39 -2.36
C LYS A 72 11.85 6.33 -1.53
N SER A 73 12.58 5.38 -0.95
CA SER A 73 11.98 4.34 -0.11
C SER A 73 11.28 4.98 1.09
N CYS A 74 10.16 4.40 1.52
CA CYS A 74 9.42 4.83 2.70
C CYS A 74 9.58 3.89 3.90
N VAL A 75 10.23 2.74 3.72
CA VAL A 75 10.41 1.73 4.77
C VAL A 75 11.86 1.72 5.23
N HIS A 76 12.09 1.97 6.52
CA HIS A 76 13.43 2.12 7.10
C HIS A 76 13.56 1.39 8.42
N HIS A 77 14.76 0.86 8.69
CA HIS A 77 15.15 0.40 10.01
C HIS A 77 15.84 1.52 10.77
N VAL A 78 15.48 1.65 12.05
CA VAL A 78 16.21 2.46 13.03
C VAL A 78 17.13 1.53 13.80
N LEU A 79 18.44 1.72 13.68
CA LEU A 79 19.42 0.95 14.45
C LEU A 79 19.58 1.56 15.85
N PRO A 80 19.97 0.77 16.86
CA PRO A 80 20.30 1.29 18.19
C PRO A 80 21.40 2.36 18.17
N SER A 81 22.31 2.31 17.19
CA SER A 81 23.32 3.35 16.99
C SER A 81 22.76 4.71 16.55
N GLY A 82 21.46 4.81 16.27
CA GLY A 82 20.79 6.03 15.79
C GLY A 82 20.76 6.19 14.28
N HIS A 83 21.23 5.20 13.52
CA HIS A 83 21.19 5.23 12.06
C HIS A 83 19.80 4.89 11.54
N LEU A 84 19.28 5.70 10.62
CA LEU A 84 18.09 5.40 9.83
C LEU A 84 18.52 4.87 8.46
N ILE A 85 18.19 3.61 8.16
CA ILE A 85 18.67 2.92 6.97
C ILE A 85 17.47 2.36 6.19
N PRO A 86 17.33 2.60 4.87
CA PRO A 86 16.27 2.00 4.08
C PRO A 86 16.30 0.47 4.14
N PHE A 87 15.13 -0.17 4.19
CA PHE A 87 14.98 -1.63 4.37
C PHE A 87 15.85 -2.44 3.40
N CYS A 88 15.83 -2.12 2.11
CA CYS A 88 16.59 -2.84 1.09
C CYS A 88 18.10 -2.70 1.30
N ALA A 89 18.57 -1.49 1.63
CA ALA A 89 19.99 -1.24 1.90
C ALA A 89 20.46 -1.94 3.18
N TYR A 90 19.63 -1.96 4.23
CA TYR A 90 19.95 -2.68 5.45
C TYR A 90 20.14 -4.17 5.16
N ASN A 91 19.19 -4.82 4.49
CA ASN A 91 19.27 -6.25 4.20
C ASN A 91 20.48 -6.64 3.33
N LEU A 92 20.81 -5.83 2.33
CA LEU A 92 21.89 -6.16 1.39
C LEU A 92 23.28 -5.77 1.92
N LEU A 93 23.41 -4.58 2.54
CA LEU A 93 24.71 -3.97 2.86
C LEU A 93 25.10 -4.08 4.33
N TYR A 94 24.15 -3.89 5.25
CA TYR A 94 24.47 -3.64 6.67
C TYR A 94 24.11 -4.80 7.61
N ARG A 95 23.18 -5.68 7.23
CA ARG A 95 22.68 -6.78 8.06
C ARG A 95 23.80 -7.70 8.56
N ASP A 96 24.70 -8.07 7.67
CA ASP A 96 25.82 -8.97 7.98
C ASP A 96 27.13 -8.21 8.22
N GLY A 97 27.07 -6.88 8.39
CA GLY A 97 28.26 -6.05 8.64
C GLY A 97 29.23 -5.93 7.45
N ARG A 98 28.77 -6.20 6.21
CA ARG A 98 29.61 -6.10 4.99
C ARG A 98 30.13 -4.67 4.76
N VAL A 99 29.36 -3.68 5.20
CA VAL A 99 29.69 -2.26 5.06
C VAL A 99 29.64 -1.59 6.44
N ALA A 100 30.68 -0.83 6.77
CA ALA A 100 30.72 -0.04 7.99
C ALA A 100 29.72 1.12 7.92
N LEU A 101 29.05 1.40 9.04
CA LEU A 101 28.12 2.52 9.14
C LEU A 101 28.88 3.85 9.11
N PRO A 102 28.41 4.85 8.34
CA PRO A 102 29.03 6.17 8.30
C PRO A 102 28.88 6.89 9.64
N ALA A 103 29.81 7.77 10.00
CA ALA A 103 29.67 8.55 11.23
C ALA A 103 28.41 9.45 11.20
N LEU A 104 27.61 9.42 12.27
CA LEU A 104 26.42 10.25 12.41
C LEU A 104 26.80 11.71 12.64
N ARG A 105 26.35 12.61 11.75
CA ARG A 105 26.56 14.05 11.89
C ARG A 105 25.80 14.57 13.12
N GLY A 106 26.52 15.25 14.01
CA GLY A 106 25.96 15.91 15.19
C GLY A 106 25.72 15.01 16.41
N SER A 107 26.16 13.74 16.38
CA SER A 107 26.04 12.88 17.55
C SER A 107 27.24 13.03 18.49
N ALA A 108 27.02 13.67 19.63
CA ALA A 108 27.59 13.12 20.85
C ALA A 108 27.10 11.68 20.90
N ALA A 109 28.00 10.70 20.79
CA ALA A 109 27.68 9.29 20.78
C ALA A 109 26.96 8.94 22.09
N LYS A 110 25.63 9.08 22.11
CA LYS A 110 24.83 8.59 23.21
C LYS A 110 24.75 7.09 22.97
N GLN A 111 25.64 6.36 23.63
CA GLN A 111 25.58 4.91 23.76
C GLN A 111 24.13 4.57 24.08
N ALA A 112 23.44 3.88 23.16
CA ALA A 112 22.06 3.53 23.38
C ALA A 112 21.97 2.71 24.66
N THR A 113 21.38 3.31 25.70
CA THR A 113 20.92 2.58 26.86
C THR A 113 19.92 1.55 26.36
N ALA A 114 20.12 0.30 26.72
CA ALA A 114 19.41 -0.89 26.28
C ALA A 114 17.93 -0.88 26.69
N ASP A 115 17.15 0.05 26.12
CA ASP A 115 15.72 0.20 26.35
C ASP A 115 14.97 0.41 25.02
N LEU A 116 15.56 -0.08 23.93
CA LEU A 116 14.83 -0.35 22.68
C LEU A 116 14.25 -1.75 22.80
N VAL A 117 12.92 -1.81 22.93
CA VAL A 117 12.13 -3.03 23.02
C VAL A 117 12.60 -4.06 22.00
N THR A 118 13.28 -5.09 22.50
CA THR A 118 13.62 -6.28 21.71
C THR A 118 12.33 -7.04 21.46
N LEU A 119 11.74 -6.88 20.27
CA LEU A 119 10.73 -7.80 19.78
C LEU A 119 11.42 -9.14 19.50
N GLY A 120 11.45 -10.02 20.49
CA GLY A 120 11.96 -11.38 20.37
C GLY A 120 12.84 -11.80 21.54
N GLY A 121 12.21 -12.09 22.68
CA GLY A 121 12.72 -13.14 23.56
C GLY A 121 12.30 -14.47 22.97
N ALA A 122 13.25 -15.21 22.40
CA ALA A 122 13.08 -16.62 22.13
C ALA A 122 13.73 -17.38 23.28
N ASP A 123 12.98 -18.31 23.85
CA ASP A 123 13.51 -19.41 24.66
C ASP A 123 14.62 -20.17 23.91
#